data_AF-A0A961UU27-F1
#
_entry.id   AF-A0A961UU27-F1
#
_cell.length_a   1.000
_cell.length_b   1.000
_cell.length_c   1.000
_cell.angle_alpha   90.00
_cell.angle_beta   90.00
_cell.angle_gamma   90.00
#
_symmetry.space_group_name_H-M   'P 1'
#
loop_
_entity.id
_entity.type
_entity.pdbx_description
1 polymer ?
#
loop_
_entity_poly.entity_id
_entity_poly.type
_entity_poly.pdbx_seq_one_letter_code
_entity_poly.pdbx_strand_id
1 'polypeptide(L)'
;QVWAGKDLWHMRSLLATEPADFIIGNSYGKYLERDLKIPLIRLTFPIFDRHHHHRFPTWGYQGALRVLVTLLDKIMDVMDVDTNEPGVTDFSFDLTR
;
A
#
# COMPACT_ATOMS: atom_id res chain seq x y z
N GLN A 1 11.65 13.94 2.34
CA GLN A 1 12.74 14.18 1.37
C GLN A 1 12.20 13.99 -0.04
N VAL A 2 12.81 14.60 -1.07
CA VAL A 2 12.34 14.48 -2.47
C VAL A 2 13.51 14.00 -3.34
N TRP A 3 13.28 12.93 -4.10
CA TRP A 3 14.30 12.27 -4.93
C TRP A 3 13.89 12.28 -6.40
N ALA A 4 14.31 13.29 -7.16
CA ALA A 4 14.02 13.40 -8.59
C ALA A 4 15.07 12.67 -9.46
N GLY A 5 14.64 12.14 -10.62
CA GLY A 5 15.52 11.45 -11.58
C GLY A 5 16.11 10.14 -11.05
N LYS A 6 15.44 9.50 -10.08
CA LYS A 6 15.79 8.19 -9.53
C LYS A 6 14.76 7.17 -9.99
N ASP A 7 15.18 5.91 -10.04
CA ASP A 7 14.32 4.79 -10.44
C ASP A 7 13.83 3.98 -9.23
N LEU A 8 13.06 2.92 -9.49
CA LEU A 8 12.55 2.02 -8.46
C LEU A 8 13.65 1.17 -7.78
N TRP A 9 14.81 1.01 -8.42
CA TRP A 9 15.93 0.32 -7.79
C TRP A 9 16.54 1.16 -6.67
N HIS A 10 16.68 2.47 -6.88
CA HIS A 10 17.07 3.40 -5.82
C HIS A 10 16.03 3.40 -4.69
N MET A 11 14.74 3.36 -5.04
CA MET A 11 13.66 3.27 -4.05
C MET A 11 13.75 1.99 -3.21
N ARG A 12 14.13 0.85 -3.81
CA ARG A 12 14.39 -0.41 -3.09
C ARG A 12 15.45 -0.23 -2.02
N SER A 13 16.57 0.41 -2.35
CA SER A 13 17.65 0.67 -1.40
C SER A 13 17.21 1.59 -0.27
N LEU A 14 16.47 2.66 -0.58
CA LEU A 14 15.95 3.59 0.43
C LEU A 14 15.03 2.88 1.42
N LEU A 15 14.07 2.10 0.92
CA LEU A 15 13.13 1.37 1.76
C LEU A 15 13.75 0.22 2.55
N ALA A 16 14.92 -0.28 2.12
CA ALA A 16 15.68 -1.28 2.88
C ALA A 16 16.46 -0.66 4.05
N THR A 17 16.90 0.61 3.93
CA THR A 17 17.61 1.32 5.01
C THR A 17 16.66 2.05 5.96
N GLU A 18 15.61 2.62 5.40
CA GLU A 18 14.59 3.41 6.11
C GLU A 18 13.21 2.85 5.72
N PRO A 19 12.72 1.80 6.42
CA PRO A 19 11.47 1.16 6.07
C PRO A 19 10.29 2.11 6.30
N ALA A 20 9.33 2.07 5.37
CA ALA A 20 8.06 2.76 5.47
C ALA A 20 6.93 1.74 5.66
N ASP A 21 5.78 2.18 6.17
CA ASP A 21 4.63 1.30 6.41
C ASP A 21 3.96 0.87 5.10
N PHE A 22 3.83 1.78 4.13
CA PHE A 22 3.16 1.54 2.86
C PHE A 22 3.90 2.19 1.69
N ILE A 23 3.78 1.57 0.52
CA ILE A 23 4.22 2.14 -0.76
C ILE A 23 3.00 2.59 -1.54
N ILE A 24 2.99 3.82 -2.05
CA ILE A 24 1.98 4.27 -3.03
C ILE A 24 2.64 4.34 -4.40
N GLY A 25 2.13 3.57 -5.36
CA GLY A 25 2.77 3.45 -6.67
C GLY A 25 1.93 2.76 -7.73
N ASN A 26 2.62 2.23 -8.73
CA ASN A 26 2.06 1.52 -9.88
C ASN A 26 2.37 0.03 -9.80
N SER A 27 1.96 -0.77 -10.80
CA SER A 27 2.15 -2.22 -10.77
C SER A 27 3.62 -2.67 -10.72
N TYR A 28 4.59 -1.83 -11.10
CA TYR A 28 6.01 -2.18 -10.96
C TYR A 28 6.45 -2.24 -9.48
N GLY A 29 5.76 -1.50 -8.60
CA GLY A 29 6.01 -1.54 -7.16
C GLY A 29 5.81 -2.93 -6.54
N LYS A 30 5.12 -3.85 -7.21
CA LYS A 30 4.89 -5.22 -6.70
C LYS A 30 6.19 -5.98 -6.44
N TYR A 31 7.26 -5.65 -7.17
CA TYR A 31 8.56 -6.26 -6.97
C TYR A 31 9.21 -5.76 -5.69
N LEU A 32 8.99 -4.49 -5.33
CA LEU A 32 9.44 -3.91 -4.06
C LEU A 32 8.67 -4.49 -2.88
N GLU A 33 7.35 -4.64 -3.02
CA GLU A 33 6.49 -5.29 -2.02
C GLU A 33 6.96 -6.71 -1.73
N ARG A 34 7.29 -7.49 -2.77
CA ARG A 34 7.83 -8.85 -2.61
C ARG A 34 9.20 -8.86 -1.91
N ASP A 35 10.08 -7.95 -2.29
CA ASP A 35 11.47 -7.96 -1.81
C ASP A 35 11.60 -7.44 -0.37
N LEU A 36 10.75 -6.48 0.04
CA LEU A 36 10.86 -5.78 1.32
C LEU A 36 9.70 -6.07 2.28
N LYS A 37 8.68 -6.81 1.84
CA LYS A 37 7.42 -7.08 2.58
C LYS A 37 6.64 -5.81 2.96
N ILE A 38 6.87 -4.70 2.26
CA ILE A 38 6.14 -3.44 2.48
C ILE A 38 4.92 -3.42 1.53
N PRO A 39 3.68 -3.35 2.05
CA PRO A 39 2.47 -3.41 1.23
C PRO A 39 2.34 -2.27 0.21
N LEU A 40 1.87 -2.60 -1.00
CA LEU A 40 1.68 -1.64 -2.10
C LEU A 40 0.22 -1.22 -2.30
N ILE A 41 -0.01 0.09 -2.27
CA ILE A 41 -1.25 0.76 -2.66
C ILE A 41 -1.11 1.29 -4.09
N ARG A 42 -1.99 0.83 -4.98
CA ARG A 42 -1.92 1.11 -6.42
C ARG A 42 -2.78 2.31 -6.79
N LEU A 43 -2.17 3.48 -6.90
CA LEU A 43 -2.83 4.75 -7.27
C LEU A 43 -2.19 5.48 -8.44
N THR A 44 -1.07 4.96 -8.98
CA THR A 44 -0.38 5.57 -10.12
C THR A 44 -0.33 4.65 -11.34
N PHE A 45 -0.16 5.26 -12.50
CA PHE A 45 -0.09 4.54 -13.78
C PHE A 45 1.29 3.89 -13.98
N PRO A 46 1.39 2.70 -14.61
CA PRO A 46 0.31 1.82 -15.04
C PRO A 46 -0.15 0.81 -13.96
N ILE A 47 -1.45 0.52 -13.93
CA ILE A 47 -2.02 -0.57 -13.12
C ILE A 47 -2.42 -1.72 -14.06
N PHE A 48 -1.56 -2.72 -14.17
CA PHE A 48 -1.76 -3.90 -15.04
C PHE A 48 -2.32 -5.10 -14.28
N ASP A 49 -1.99 -5.24 -13.00
CA ASP A 49 -2.32 -6.42 -12.19
C ASP A 49 -3.66 -6.30 -11.42
N ARG A 50 -4.42 -5.23 -11.67
CA ARG A 50 -5.78 -5.02 -11.15
C ARG A 50 -6.66 -4.41 -12.24
N HIS A 51 -7.94 -4.78 -12.24
CA HIS A 51 -8.89 -4.37 -13.27
C HIS A 51 -9.71 -3.15 -12.84
N HIS A 52 -10.08 -2.31 -13.81
CA HIS A 52 -11.08 -1.24 -13.68
C HIS A 52 -10.81 -0.11 -12.69
N HIS A 53 -9.65 -0.06 -12.01
CA HIS A 53 -9.32 1.07 -11.12
C HIS A 53 -9.34 2.43 -11.82
N HIS A 54 -8.99 2.47 -13.11
CA HIS A 54 -9.01 3.69 -13.93
C HIS A 54 -10.42 4.27 -14.16
N ARG A 55 -11.50 3.50 -13.92
CA ARG A 55 -12.88 3.99 -14.13
C ARG A 55 -13.36 4.91 -13.02
N PHE A 56 -12.64 4.96 -11.93
CA PHE A 56 -13.04 5.70 -10.75
C PHE A 56 -12.13 6.90 -10.52
N PRO A 57 -12.69 8.05 -10.09
CA PRO A 57 -11.92 9.28 -9.98
C PRO A 57 -10.96 9.22 -8.79
N THR A 58 -9.80 9.86 -8.96
CA THR A 58 -8.87 10.19 -7.86
C THR A 58 -8.88 11.69 -7.54
N TRP A 59 -9.51 12.52 -8.39
CA TRP A 59 -9.63 13.97 -8.21
C TRP A 59 -11.01 14.40 -7.68
N GLY A 60 -11.06 15.62 -7.14
CA GLY A 60 -12.26 16.19 -6.51
C GLY A 60 -12.59 15.56 -5.17
N TYR A 61 -13.67 16.02 -4.52
CA TYR A 61 -14.09 15.49 -3.21
C TYR A 61 -14.43 14.01 -3.26
N GLN A 62 -15.08 13.56 -4.34
CA GLN A 62 -15.40 12.15 -4.54
C GLN A 62 -14.13 11.30 -4.70
N GLY A 63 -13.13 11.79 -5.44
CA GLY A 63 -11.86 11.10 -5.59
C GLY A 63 -11.05 11.07 -4.30
N ALA A 64 -11.04 12.18 -3.55
CA ALA A 64 -10.38 12.25 -2.25
C ALA A 64 -10.99 11.25 -1.26
N LEU A 65 -12.32 11.15 -1.19
CA LEU A 65 -13.01 10.16 -0.36
C LEU A 65 -12.63 8.73 -0.76
N ARG A 66 -12.57 8.44 -2.08
CA ARG A 66 -12.15 7.13 -2.58
C ARG A 66 -10.70 6.79 -2.18
N VAL A 67 -9.78 7.74 -2.35
CA VAL A 67 -8.38 7.56 -1.97
C VAL A 67 -8.26 7.31 -0.47
N LEU A 68 -9.01 8.06 0.35
CA LEU A 68 -9.06 7.86 1.80
C LEU A 68 -9.53 6.45 2.16
N VAL A 69 -10.65 5.99 1.58
CA VAL A 69 -11.16 4.63 1.82
C VAL A 69 -10.14 3.58 1.37
N THR A 70 -9.51 3.76 0.20
CA THR A 70 -8.49 2.82 -0.30
C THR A 70 -7.28 2.71 0.63
N LEU A 71 -6.89 3.82 1.29
CA LEU A 71 -5.81 3.83 2.29
C LEU A 71 -6.25 3.09 3.56
N LEU A 72 -7.44 3.40 4.08
CA LEU A 72 -7.97 2.81 5.31
C LEU A 72 -8.18 1.30 5.16
N ASP A 73 -8.80 0.85 4.07
CA ASP A 73 -9.01 -0.57 3.79
C ASP A 73 -7.67 -1.31 3.80
N LYS A 74 -6.63 -0.73 3.18
CA LYS A 74 -5.32 -1.39 3.14
C LYS A 74 -4.62 -1.43 4.51
N ILE A 75 -4.81 -0.40 5.34
CA ILE A 75 -4.29 -0.39 6.70
C ILE A 75 -4.98 -1.47 7.55
N MET A 76 -6.32 -1.55 7.48
CA MET A 76 -7.10 -2.55 8.19
C MET A 76 -6.73 -3.98 7.76
N ASP A 77 -6.61 -4.23 6.45
CA ASP A 77 -6.18 -5.53 5.92
C ASP A 77 -4.83 -5.98 6.51
N VAL A 78 -3.86 -5.06 6.64
CA VAL A 78 -2.53 -5.39 7.17
C VAL A 78 -2.59 -5.66 8.68
N MET A 79 -3.32 -4.84 9.44
CA MET A 79 -3.51 -5.07 10.87
C MET A 79 -4.19 -6.41 11.16
N ASP A 80 -5.20 -6.77 10.37
CA ASP A 80 -5.88 -8.05 10.51
C ASP A 80 -4.93 -9.22 10.17
N VAL A 81 -4.11 -9.10 9.12
CA VAL A 81 -3.09 -10.11 8.79
C VAL A 81 -2.07 -10.29 9.93
N ASP A 82 -1.62 -9.20 10.55
CA ASP A 82 -0.65 -9.24 11.65
C ASP A 82 -1.25 -9.85 12.94
N THR A 83 -2.57 -9.78 13.10
CA THR A 83 -3.29 -10.23 14.31
C THR A 83 -4.04 -11.55 14.14
N ASN A 84 -3.91 -12.23 12.99
CA ASN A 84 -4.66 -13.45 12.66
C ASN A 84 -4.03 -14.76 13.17
N GLU A 85 -3.05 -14.73 14.10
CA GLU A 85 -2.46 -15.95 14.65
C GLU A 85 -3.13 -16.36 15.97
N PRO A 86 -3.91 -17.47 16.00
CA PRO A 86 -4.67 -17.86 17.18
C PRO A 86 -3.76 -18.19 18.37
N GLY A 87 -4.03 -17.54 19.50
CA GLY A 87 -3.28 -17.76 20.74
C GLY A 87 -1.88 -17.10 20.76
N VAL A 88 -1.48 -16.38 19.71
CA VAL A 88 -0.23 -15.60 19.67
C VAL A 88 -0.51 -14.11 19.52
N THR A 89 -1.21 -13.69 18.45
CA THR A 89 -1.46 -12.27 18.13
C THR A 89 -2.95 -11.90 18.08
N ASP A 90 -3.85 -12.89 18.17
CA ASP A 90 -5.32 -12.76 18.15
C ASP A 90 -5.91 -11.99 19.34
N PHE A 91 -5.08 -11.54 20.29
CA PHE A 91 -5.53 -10.67 21.38
C PHE A 91 -5.90 -9.25 20.92
N SER A 92 -5.42 -8.82 19.74
CA SER A 92 -5.75 -7.51 19.13
C SER A 92 -6.54 -7.64 17.82
N PHE A 93 -7.17 -8.80 17.61
CA PHE A 93 -8.10 -9.05 16.51
C PHE A 93 -9.50 -8.56 16.89
N ASP A 94 -9.66 -7.23 16.96
CA ASP A 94 -10.90 -6.59 17.42
C ASP A 94 -12.00 -6.65 16.37
N LEU A 95 -13.24 -6.92 16.81
CA LEU A 95 -14.43 -6.90 15.95
C LEU A 95 -14.80 -5.49 15.46
N THR A 96 -14.48 -4.45 16.24
CA THR A 96 -14.75 -3.05 15.91
C THR A 96 -13.45 -2.28 16.03
N ARG A 97 -13.11 -1.52 14.99
CA ARG A 97 -11.89 -0.71 14.90
C ARG A 97 -12.25 0.76 14.65
#